data_AF-A0A934EF61-F1
#
_entry.id   AF-A0A934EF61-F1
#
_cell.length_a   1.000
_cell.length_b   1.000
_cell.length_c   1.000
_cell.angle_alpha   90.00
_cell.angle_beta   90.00
_cell.angle_gamma   90.00
#
_symmetry.space_group_name_H-M   'P 1'
#
loop_
_entity.id
_entity.type
_entity.pdbx_description
1 polymer ?
#
loop_
_entity_poly.entity_id
_entity_poly.type
_entity_poly.pdbx_seq_one_letter_code
_entity_poly.pdbx_strand_id
1 'polypeptide(L)'
;MTTLEKQVNSEVKKKQVIFFTVVVLTLLYLSISLVFGDMGLFKYIELNRTRTSLENQIAQISSQNAQLRTQLKSLKDDPFYREKLAREEYGLSRPDEYIFQYDR
;
A
#
# COMPACT_ATOMS: atom_id res chain seq x y z
N MET A 1 -4.12 50.41 54.60
CA MET A 1 -4.81 49.11 54.40
C MET A 1 -4.84 48.64 52.94
N THR A 2 -4.74 49.52 51.94
CA THR A 2 -4.94 49.16 50.51
C THR A 2 -3.74 48.51 49.80
N THR A 3 -2.57 48.43 50.43
CA THR A 3 -1.35 47.83 49.84
C THR A 3 -1.30 46.31 50.00
N LEU A 4 -1.82 45.77 51.12
CA LEU A 4 -1.80 44.34 51.42
C LEU A 4 -2.75 43.53 50.51
N GLU A 5 -3.95 44.06 50.24
CA GLU A 5 -4.93 43.42 49.35
C GLU A 5 -4.42 43.34 47.90
N LYS A 6 -3.74 44.38 47.42
CA LYS A 6 -3.14 44.39 46.09
C LYS A 6 -2.00 43.39 45.97
N GLN A 7 -1.19 43.23 47.02
CA GLN A 7 -0.08 42.28 47.04
C GLN A 7 -0.59 40.82 47.00
N VAL A 8 -1.57 40.48 47.85
CA VAL A 8 -2.19 39.14 47.86
C VAL A 8 -2.83 38.80 46.52
N ASN A 9 -3.60 39.73 45.92
CA ASN A 9 -4.23 39.50 44.61
C ASN A 9 -3.20 39.34 43.48
N SER A 10 -2.03 39.98 43.57
CA SER A 10 -0.98 39.81 42.56
C SER A 10 -0.32 38.44 42.63
N GLU A 11 -0.11 37.91 43.83
CA GLU A 11 0.45 36.57 44.05
C GLU A 11 -0.53 35.47 43.64
N VAL A 12 -1.83 35.66 43.92
CA VAL A 12 -2.89 34.74 43.46
C VAL A 12 -2.99 34.74 41.94
N LYS A 13 -2.97 35.92 41.29
CA LYS A 13 -2.98 36.02 39.82
C LYS A 13 -1.76 35.37 39.18
N LYS A 14 -0.56 35.56 39.72
CA LYS A 14 0.66 34.90 39.23
C LYS A 14 0.53 33.38 39.29
N LYS A 15 0.10 32.84 40.44
CA LYS A 15 -0.12 31.38 40.61
C LYS A 15 -1.17 30.84 39.64
N GLN A 16 -2.24 31.59 39.41
CA GLN A 16 -3.30 31.20 38.48
C GLN A 16 -2.84 31.24 37.02
N VAL A 17 -2.05 32.23 36.63
CA VAL A 17 -1.43 32.29 35.29
C VAL A 17 -0.47 31.14 35.09
N ILE A 18 0.40 30.83 36.07
CA ILE A 18 1.32 29.69 36.01
C ILE A 18 0.56 28.37 35.90
N PHE A 19 -0.52 28.21 36.65
CA PHE A 19 -1.36 27.01 36.54
C PHE A 19 -1.98 26.90 35.15
N PHE A 20 -2.54 27.99 34.63
CA PHE A 20 -3.16 28.00 33.31
C PHE A 20 -2.16 27.74 32.19
N THR A 21 -0.95 28.30 32.26
CA THR A 21 0.11 28.04 31.28
C THR A 21 0.56 26.58 31.31
N VAL A 22 0.70 25.97 32.50
CA VAL A 22 1.03 24.54 32.64
C VAL A 22 -0.07 23.67 32.04
N VAL A 23 -1.34 23.97 32.31
CA VAL A 23 -2.50 23.24 31.76
C VAL A 23 -2.55 23.35 30.23
N VAL A 24 -2.33 24.54 29.69
CA VAL A 24 -2.30 24.75 28.23
C VAL A 24 -1.15 23.97 27.61
N LEU A 25 0.06 24.04 28.19
CA LEU A 25 1.23 23.31 27.68
C LEU A 25 1.03 21.78 27.72
N THR A 26 0.41 21.25 28.78
CA THR A 26 0.12 19.81 28.87
C THR A 26 -0.94 19.38 27.86
N LEU A 27 -2.01 20.16 27.67
CA LEU A 27 -3.01 19.89 26.62
C LEU A 27 -2.40 19.95 25.21
N LEU A 28 -1.51 20.90 24.97
CA LEU A 28 -0.84 21.06 23.68
C LEU A 28 0.11 19.89 23.42
N TYR A 29 0.88 19.47 24.42
CA TYR A 29 1.73 18.27 24.36
C TYR A 29 0.91 17.01 24.07
N LEU A 30 -0.20 16.80 24.79
CA LEU A 30 -1.10 15.66 24.55
C LEU A 30 -1.70 15.70 23.15
N SER A 31 -2.13 16.87 22.67
CA SER A 31 -2.69 17.03 21.33
C SER A 31 -1.67 16.70 20.24
N ILE A 32 -0.43 17.18 20.38
CA ILE A 32 0.67 16.83 19.47
C ILE A 32 0.95 15.33 19.54
N SER A 33 1.08 14.76 20.73
CA SER A 33 1.34 13.33 20.91
C SER A 33 0.22 12.45 20.35
N LEU A 34 -1.03 12.90 20.40
CA LEU A 34 -2.17 12.17 19.81
C LEU A 34 -2.12 12.21 18.26
N VAL A 35 -1.71 13.34 17.69
CA VAL A 35 -1.63 13.53 16.22
C VAL A 35 -0.36 12.90 15.63
N PHE A 36 0.76 12.97 16.34
CA PHE A 36 2.09 12.52 15.91
C PHE A 36 2.56 11.21 16.55
N GLY A 37 1.84 10.65 17.52
CA GLY A 37 2.16 9.37 18.14
C GLY A 37 1.98 8.19 17.17
N ASP A 38 2.48 7.01 17.55
CA ASP A 38 2.62 5.79 16.73
C ASP A 38 1.37 5.31 15.96
N MET A 39 0.19 5.87 16.30
CA MET A 39 -1.13 5.56 15.77
C MET A 39 -1.88 6.82 15.25
N GLY A 40 -1.16 7.90 14.92
CA GLY A 40 -1.74 9.18 14.52
C GLY A 40 -2.30 9.22 13.08
N LEU A 41 -3.04 10.28 12.79
CA LEU A 41 -3.72 10.54 11.50
C LEU A 41 -2.79 10.44 10.28
N PHE A 42 -1.51 10.77 10.43
CA PHE A 42 -0.52 10.68 9.36
C PHE A 42 -0.33 9.26 8.84
N LYS A 43 -0.24 8.27 9.75
CA LYS A 43 -0.07 6.87 9.38
C LYS A 43 -1.33 6.31 8.72
N TYR A 44 -2.50 6.78 9.13
CA TYR A 44 -3.76 6.44 8.47
C TYR A 44 -3.81 6.97 7.02
N ILE A 45 -3.38 8.22 6.79
CA ILE A 45 -3.33 8.80 5.43
C ILE A 45 -2.33 8.05 4.55
N GLU A 46 -1.14 7.74 5.07
CA GLU A 46 -0.13 6.97 4.34
C GLU A 46 -0.62 5.56 4.01
N LEU A 47 -1.23 4.87 4.98
CA LEU A 47 -1.77 3.54 4.78
C LEU A 47 -2.91 3.54 3.74
N ASN A 48 -3.77 4.55 3.76
CA ASN A 48 -4.85 4.68 2.79
C ASN A 48 -4.30 4.92 1.37
N ARG A 49 -3.27 5.77 1.22
CA ARG A 49 -2.59 5.97 -0.07
C ARG A 49 -1.95 4.69 -0.59
N THR A 50 -1.27 3.94 0.29
CA THR A 50 -0.65 2.67 -0.07
C THR A 50 -1.68 1.63 -0.48
N ARG A 51 -2.82 1.54 0.21
CA ARG A 51 -3.95 0.67 -0.18
C ARG A 51 -4.45 0.98 -1.58
N THR A 52 -4.77 2.25 -1.87
CA THR A 52 -5.26 2.66 -3.19
C THR A 52 -4.23 2.39 -4.29
N SER A 53 -2.94 2.60 -4.03
CA SER A 53 -1.87 2.28 -4.98
C SER A 53 -1.81 0.78 -5.29
N LEU A 54 -1.89 -0.08 -4.26
CA LEU A 54 -1.89 -1.54 -4.43
C LEU A 54 -3.12 -2.02 -5.20
N GLU A 55 -4.31 -1.50 -4.90
CA GLU A 55 -5.54 -1.82 -5.63
C GLU A 55 -5.42 -1.47 -7.13
N ASN A 56 -4.87 -0.30 -7.45
CA ASN A 56 -4.64 0.11 -8.83
C ASN A 56 -3.63 -0.80 -9.54
N GLN A 57 -2.55 -1.21 -8.85
CA GLN A 57 -1.57 -2.15 -9.40
C GLN A 57 -2.20 -3.52 -9.68
N ILE A 58 -3.03 -4.03 -8.77
CA ILE A 58 -3.77 -5.28 -8.97
C ILE A 58 -4.68 -5.16 -10.19
N ALA A 59 -5.43 -4.07 -10.32
CA ALA A 59 -6.31 -3.84 -11.46
C ALA A 59 -5.53 -3.79 -12.78
N GLN A 60 -4.39 -3.10 -12.81
CA GLN A 60 -3.54 -3.00 -14.00
C GLN A 60 -2.96 -4.36 -14.39
N ILE A 61 -2.39 -5.11 -13.44
CA ILE A 61 -1.82 -6.44 -13.68
C ILE A 61 -2.90 -7.43 -14.12
N SER A 62 -4.10 -7.35 -13.53
CA SER A 62 -5.23 -8.19 -13.92
C SER A 62 -5.66 -7.92 -15.36
N SER A 63 -5.73 -6.63 -15.75
CA SER A 63 -6.04 -6.24 -17.13
C SER A 63 -4.99 -6.73 -18.12
N GLN A 64 -3.70 -6.57 -17.79
CA GLN A 64 -2.60 -7.08 -18.61
C GLN A 64 -2.65 -8.60 -18.76
N ASN A 65 -2.91 -9.32 -17.66
CA ASN A 65 -3.09 -10.78 -17.70
C ASN A 65 -4.27 -11.19 -18.58
N ALA A 66 -5.40 -10.48 -18.50
CA ALA A 66 -6.56 -10.76 -19.34
C ALA A 66 -6.22 -10.56 -20.84
N GLN A 67 -5.53 -9.47 -21.18
CA GLN A 67 -5.08 -9.21 -22.55
C GLN A 67 -4.11 -10.28 -23.05
N LEU A 68 -3.09 -10.63 -22.26
CA LEU A 68 -2.11 -11.67 -22.60
C LEU A 68 -2.78 -13.04 -22.75
N ARG A 69 -3.78 -13.37 -21.92
CA ARG A 69 -4.55 -14.61 -22.06
C ARG A 69 -5.37 -14.64 -23.34
N THR A 70 -5.98 -13.52 -23.72
CA THR A 70 -6.70 -13.41 -25.00
C THR A 70 -5.74 -13.57 -26.18
N GLN A 71 -4.58 -12.94 -26.14
CA GLN A 71 -3.54 -13.09 -27.17
C GLN A 71 -3.03 -14.54 -27.25
N LEU A 72 -2.78 -15.17 -26.10
CA LEU A 72 -2.37 -16.57 -26.03
C LEU A 72 -3.46 -17.49 -26.59
N LYS A 73 -4.73 -17.20 -26.32
CA LYS A 73 -5.86 -17.96 -26.87
C LYS A 73 -5.92 -17.83 -28.39
N SER A 74 -5.80 -16.62 -28.93
CA SER A 74 -5.74 -16.43 -30.39
C SER A 74 -4.53 -17.11 -31.03
N LEU A 75 -3.40 -17.20 -30.32
CA LEU A 75 -2.19 -17.86 -30.82
C LEU A 75 -2.27 -19.39 -30.69
N LYS A 76 -2.93 -19.91 -29.65
CA LYS A 76 -3.14 -21.35 -29.42
C LYS A 76 -4.22 -21.97 -30.30
N ASP A 77 -5.19 -21.18 -30.74
CA ASP A 77 -6.21 -21.63 -31.70
C ASP A 77 -5.64 -21.78 -33.12
N ASP A 78 -4.40 -21.32 -33.38
CA ASP A 78 -3.68 -21.61 -34.61
C ASP A 78 -3.25 -23.10 -34.65
N PRO A 79 -3.75 -23.90 -35.61
CA PRO A 79 -3.38 -25.30 -35.78
C PRO A 79 -1.86 -25.52 -35.86
N PHE A 80 -1.14 -24.55 -36.45
CA PHE A 80 0.31 -24.61 -36.63
C PHE A 80 1.06 -24.55 -35.29
N TYR A 81 0.60 -23.73 -34.35
CA TYR A 81 1.23 -23.61 -33.03
C TYR A 81 1.04 -24.88 -32.20
N ARG A 82 -0.14 -25.52 -32.30
CA ARG A 82 -0.39 -26.80 -31.61
C ARG A 82 0.43 -27.94 -32.20
N GLU A 83 0.55 -28.01 -33.53
CA GLU A 83 1.37 -29.02 -34.21
C GLU A 83 2.85 -28.84 -33.87
N LYS A 84 3.35 -27.60 -33.85
CA LYS A 84 4.71 -27.28 -33.42
C LYS A 84 4.97 -27.71 -31.98
N LEU A 85 4.08 -27.38 -31.05
CA LEU A 85 4.19 -27.77 -29.64
C LEU A 85 4.15 -29.30 -29.46
N ALA A 86 3.27 -30.00 -30.19
CA ALA A 86 3.19 -31.46 -30.15
C ALA A 86 4.49 -32.12 -30.66
N ARG A 87 5.13 -31.54 -31.67
CA ARG A 87 6.41 -32.03 -32.21
C ARG A 87 7.61 -31.70 -31.33
N GLU A 88 7.70 -30.49 -30.79
CA GLU A 88 8.87 -30.02 -30.02
C GLU A 88 8.85 -30.51 -28.56
N GLU A 89 7.72 -30.39 -27.86
CA GLU A 89 7.63 -30.74 -26.42
C GLU A 89 7.27 -32.22 -26.20
N TYR A 90 6.46 -32.81 -27.08
CA TYR A 90 5.95 -34.17 -26.90
C TYR A 90 6.51 -35.18 -27.91
N GLY A 91 7.31 -34.74 -28.89
CA GLY A 91 7.91 -35.62 -29.90
C GLY A 91 6.90 -36.36 -30.79
N LEU A 92 5.65 -35.89 -30.83
CA LEU A 92 4.55 -36.55 -31.53
C LEU A 92 4.65 -36.27 -33.04
N SER A 93 4.69 -37.31 -33.86
CA SER A 93 4.54 -37.23 -35.32
C SER A 93 3.11 -37.57 -35.74
N ARG A 94 2.73 -37.19 -36.97
CA ARG A 94 1.46 -37.67 -37.53
C ARG A 94 1.54 -39.19 -37.79
N PRO A 95 0.40 -39.92 -37.82
CA PRO A 95 0.39 -41.38 -38.01
C PRO A 95 1.07 -41.85 -39.31
N ASP A 96 1.22 -40.96 -40.28
CA ASP A 96 1.82 -41.15 -41.60
C ASP A 96 3.29 -40.67 -41.69
N GLU A 97 3.90 -40.20 -40.59
CA GLU A 97 5.28 -39.68 -40.56
C GLU A 97 6.24 -40.62 -39.81
N TYR A 98 7.36 -40.96 -40.45
CA TYR A 98 8.42 -41.81 -39.88
C TYR A 98 9.44 -40.98 -39.09
N ILE A 99 9.69 -41.35 -37.83
CA ILE A 99 10.69 -40.73 -36.97
C ILE A 99 12.04 -41.43 -37.19
N PHE A 100 13.02 -40.71 -37.75
CA PHE A 100 14.39 -41.21 -37.88
C PHE A 100 15.20 -40.78 -36.66
N GLN A 101 15.45 -41.69 -35.72
CA GLN A 101 16.45 -41.51 -34.68
C GLN A 101 17.79 -42.08 -35.16
N TYR A 102 18.81 -41.24 -35.24
CA TYR A 102 20.18 -41.67 -35.47
C TYR A 102 20.82 -41.98 -34.12
N ASP A 103 21.06 -43.26 -33.84
CA ASP A 103 21.88 -43.68 -32.71
C ASP A 103 23.35 -43.26 -32.97
N ARG A 104 24.04 -42.75 -31.95
CA ARG A 104 25.45 -42.34 -32.07
C ARG A 104 26.39 -43.50 -31.84
#